data_AF-A0A168GUT9-F1
#
_entry.id   AF-A0A168GUT9-F1
#
_cell.length_a   1.000
_cell.length_b   1.000
_cell.length_c   1.000
_cell.angle_alpha   90.00
_cell.angle_beta   90.00
_cell.angle_gamma   90.00
#
_symmetry.space_group_name_H-M   'P 1'
#
loop_
_entity.id
_entity.type
_entity.pdbx_description
1 polymer ?
#
loop_
_entity_poly.entity_id
_entity_poly.type
_entity_poly.pdbx_seq_one_letter_code
_entity_poly.pdbx_strand_id
1 'polypeptide(L)'
;MVELFSKTKRPIVVESTSDYNKCSSGALLNCSEKVALINLIQPYGYYVEANINLCNEIKLSLNQVIETADSAIGMRKSTLSILDVCCKTTDMYEFVSDYIWETVSESMAEQASNATKQEEVATIGSYKVFISNLTDAMKKCMENVLVNITDLDDIIYNHQPNSVCNFSISHRFLMDVGLMPYLKYKALVIVSSLKADAIFGKHQISCLVATGDQLYAWVKQYNPTYGNFLWDRLKLAIATALQSKEARTHLVMRESIVSEDSICNYKPLKLELYRQVFNKHYYVDISFAKRLNAKVHQDKGSHRINIPCTTEEEDSSIWRISISNTTDEGTLRSALKEKFYINFDLQLISQAHWSFSHDPFDGSTTFVKNRISFPLEVDIRPCSHSSAAVDLKMRMGINVSSLRDPLKFERNEFPERLTLQAI
;
A
#
# COMPACT_ATOMS: atom_id res chain seq x y z
N MET A 1 7.92 21.92 18.83
CA MET A 1 9.06 21.30 18.13
C MET A 1 8.50 20.14 17.33
N VAL A 2 8.63 20.13 16.00
CA VAL A 2 8.15 19.01 15.18
C VAL A 2 9.29 18.02 15.06
N GLU A 3 9.18 16.87 15.73
CA GLU A 3 10.04 15.73 15.42
C GLU A 3 9.70 15.23 14.02
N LEU A 4 10.56 15.56 13.06
CA LEU A 4 10.53 14.97 11.74
C LEU A 4 10.91 13.49 11.88
N PHE A 5 9.91 12.62 11.99
CA PHE A 5 10.01 11.16 11.87
C PHE A 5 10.40 10.73 10.44
N SER A 6 11.54 11.24 9.94
CA SER A 6 12.13 10.87 8.65
C SER A 6 13.09 9.68 8.77
N LYS A 7 12.60 8.61 9.41
CA LYS A 7 13.19 7.26 9.46
C LYS A 7 12.02 6.24 9.50
N THR A 8 11.18 6.12 8.48
CA THR A 8 11.41 6.40 7.04
C THR A 8 10.49 7.47 6.47
N LYS A 9 10.96 8.18 5.43
CA LYS A 9 10.20 9.22 4.74
C LYS A 9 9.20 8.58 3.74
N ARG A 10 7.91 8.59 4.10
CA ARG A 10 6.79 7.88 3.43
C ARG A 10 6.40 8.43 2.03
N PRO A 11 6.08 7.59 1.04
CA PRO A 11 5.99 7.95 -0.38
C PRO A 11 4.67 8.58 -0.86
N ILE A 12 4.66 8.86 -2.16
CA ILE A 12 3.61 9.29 -3.12
C ILE A 12 4.03 8.61 -4.48
N VAL A 13 3.21 8.38 -5.54
CA VAL A 13 3.55 7.49 -6.75
C VAL A 13 3.45 7.71 -8.41
N VAL A 14 2.97 8.54 -9.49
CA VAL A 14 2.02 9.67 -10.10
C VAL A 14 1.31 9.17 -11.39
N GLU A 15 0.02 9.46 -11.49
CA GLU A 15 -0.98 8.67 -12.22
C GLU A 15 -0.90 8.56 -13.74
N SER A 16 -1.66 7.59 -14.26
CA SER A 16 -1.47 7.04 -15.60
C SER A 16 -2.07 7.92 -16.69
N THR A 17 -1.51 7.82 -17.89
CA THR A 17 -1.80 8.71 -19.01
C THR A 17 -1.95 8.01 -20.36
N SER A 18 -2.10 6.67 -20.38
CA SER A 18 -2.22 5.87 -21.60
C SER A 18 -3.29 4.79 -21.46
N ASP A 19 -4.04 4.51 -22.52
CA ASP A 19 -5.10 3.49 -22.59
C ASP A 19 -4.58 2.04 -22.41
N TYR A 20 -4.19 1.70 -21.19
CA TYR A 20 -4.13 0.32 -20.73
C TYR A 20 -5.55 -0.25 -20.70
N ASN A 21 -5.71 -1.50 -21.14
CA ASN A 21 -7.03 -2.16 -21.20
C ASN A 21 -7.77 -2.06 -19.87
N LYS A 22 -8.84 -1.26 -19.85
CA LYS A 22 -9.64 -0.98 -18.66
C LYS A 22 -10.15 -2.29 -18.07
N CYS A 23 -9.75 -2.58 -16.83
CA CYS A 23 -10.68 -3.24 -15.91
C CYS A 23 -11.92 -2.34 -15.89
N SER A 24 -13.05 -2.82 -16.41
CA SER A 24 -14.15 -1.94 -16.83
C SER A 24 -14.61 -1.06 -15.67
N SER A 25 -14.70 0.26 -15.87
CA SER A 25 -14.87 1.21 -14.77
C SER A 25 -16.18 1.04 -13.99
N GLY A 26 -17.18 0.37 -14.57
CA GLY A 26 -18.38 -0.09 -13.87
C GLY A 26 -18.11 -1.04 -12.70
N ALA A 27 -16.98 -1.78 -12.69
CA ALA A 27 -16.60 -2.62 -11.55
C ALA A 27 -16.12 -1.80 -10.34
N LEU A 28 -15.43 -0.66 -10.57
CA LEU A 28 -14.96 0.23 -9.51
C LEU A 28 -16.09 1.09 -8.93
N LEU A 29 -17.08 1.47 -9.75
CA LEU A 29 -18.24 2.25 -9.31
C LEU A 29 -19.14 1.52 -8.29
N ASN A 30 -19.11 0.18 -8.26
CA ASN A 30 -19.98 -0.60 -7.39
C ASN A 30 -19.47 -0.74 -5.94
N CYS A 31 -18.16 -0.63 -5.69
CA CYS A 31 -17.56 -0.81 -4.35
C CYS A 31 -17.67 0.44 -3.45
N SER A 32 -18.85 1.09 -3.45
CA SER A 32 -19.06 2.41 -2.86
C SER A 32 -18.77 2.47 -1.36
N GLU A 33 -19.05 1.40 -0.61
CA GLU A 33 -18.76 1.33 0.82
C GLU A 33 -17.26 1.16 1.11
N LYS A 34 -16.53 0.34 0.34
CA LYS A 34 -15.07 0.20 0.50
C LYS A 34 -14.35 1.53 0.29
N VAL A 35 -14.73 2.29 -0.74
CA VAL A 35 -14.22 3.66 -0.98
C VAL A 35 -14.52 4.58 0.21
N ALA A 36 -15.75 4.53 0.75
CA ALA A 36 -16.14 5.36 1.88
C ALA A 36 -15.28 5.12 3.14
N LEU A 37 -14.81 3.90 3.39
CA LEU A 37 -13.96 3.58 4.54
C LEU A 37 -12.53 4.11 4.43
N ILE A 38 -11.91 3.97 3.26
CA ILE A 38 -10.57 4.52 2.98
C ILE A 38 -10.60 6.06 3.08
N ASN A 39 -11.73 6.66 2.72
CA ASN A 39 -11.98 8.08 2.91
C ASN A 39 -12.09 8.50 4.39
N LEU A 40 -12.53 7.64 5.32
CA LEU A 40 -12.56 7.92 6.76
C LEU A 40 -11.18 7.82 7.44
N ILE A 41 -10.25 7.04 6.89
CA ILE A 41 -8.89 6.89 7.44
C ILE A 41 -8.04 8.11 7.09
N GLN A 42 -7.27 8.64 8.04
CA GLN A 42 -6.45 9.84 7.80
C GLN A 42 -5.32 9.59 6.77
N PRO A 43 -4.88 10.61 6.02
CA PRO A 43 -3.68 10.54 5.18
C PRO A 43 -2.45 10.14 5.98
N TYR A 44 -1.66 9.21 5.43
CA TYR A 44 -0.54 8.54 6.11
C TYR A 44 -0.96 7.82 7.42
N GLY A 45 -2.27 7.62 7.63
CA GLY A 45 -2.84 6.76 8.64
C GLY A 45 -2.80 5.29 8.22
N TYR A 46 -2.81 4.41 9.20
CA TYR A 46 -2.78 2.97 9.00
C TYR A 46 -4.15 2.34 9.27
N TYR A 47 -4.46 1.29 8.53
CA TYR A 47 -5.55 0.35 8.82
C TYR A 47 -5.09 -1.08 8.61
N VAL A 48 -5.76 -2.03 9.25
CA VAL A 48 -5.57 -3.46 8.98
C VAL A 48 -6.85 -4.04 8.42
N GLU A 49 -6.72 -4.80 7.35
CA GLU A 49 -7.79 -5.63 6.79
C GLU A 49 -7.60 -7.08 7.26
N ALA A 50 -8.61 -7.64 7.92
CA ALA A 50 -8.61 -9.01 8.41
C ALA A 50 -9.56 -9.87 7.56
N ASN A 51 -9.01 -10.58 6.58
CA ASN A 51 -9.73 -11.65 5.87
C ASN A 51 -9.71 -12.91 6.74
N ILE A 52 -10.89 -13.38 7.14
CA ILE A 52 -11.11 -14.64 7.84
C ILE A 52 -11.60 -15.67 6.81
N ASN A 53 -10.78 -16.67 6.50
CA ASN A 53 -11.05 -17.62 5.43
C ASN A 53 -11.59 -18.98 5.92
N LEU A 54 -12.18 -19.74 5.00
CA LEU A 54 -12.74 -21.08 5.26
C LEU A 54 -11.67 -22.15 5.55
N CYS A 55 -10.38 -21.84 5.38
CA CYS A 55 -9.27 -22.74 5.72
C CYS A 55 -8.77 -22.53 7.16
N ASN A 56 -9.54 -21.84 8.00
CA ASN A 56 -9.21 -21.47 9.38
C ASN A 56 -7.92 -20.64 9.51
N GLU A 57 -7.63 -19.81 8.51
CA GLU A 57 -6.61 -18.77 8.58
C GLU A 57 -7.23 -17.37 8.70
N ILE A 58 -6.52 -16.47 9.39
CA ILE A 58 -6.81 -15.04 9.40
C ILE A 58 -5.64 -14.30 8.74
N LYS A 59 -5.90 -13.68 7.59
CA LYS A 59 -4.92 -12.90 6.82
C LYS A 59 -5.11 -11.42 7.15
N LEU A 60 -4.12 -10.84 7.83
CA LEU A 60 -4.09 -9.45 8.30
C LEU A 60 -3.21 -8.63 7.36
N SER A 61 -3.80 -7.74 6.57
CA SER A 61 -3.08 -6.84 5.66
C SER A 61 -2.99 -5.44 6.25
N LEU A 62 -1.81 -5.03 6.72
CA LEU A 62 -1.55 -3.64 7.10
C LEU A 62 -1.39 -2.79 5.85
N ASN A 63 -2.28 -1.82 5.75
CA ASN A 63 -2.35 -0.85 4.68
C ASN A 63 -2.16 0.56 5.24
N GLN A 64 -1.43 1.38 4.49
CA GLN A 64 -1.30 2.82 4.75
C GLN A 64 -2.08 3.57 3.68
N VAL A 65 -3.04 4.40 4.10
CA VAL A 65 -3.63 5.38 3.17
C VAL A 65 -2.57 6.44 2.90
N ILE A 66 -2.23 6.65 1.63
CA ILE A 66 -1.47 7.80 1.14
C ILE A 66 -2.37 8.68 0.26
N GLU A 67 -1.81 9.79 -0.19
CA GLU A 67 -2.48 10.77 -1.04
C GLU A 67 -1.54 11.13 -2.17
N THR A 68 -2.07 11.27 -3.37
CA THR A 68 -1.28 11.19 -4.59
C THR A 68 -1.89 11.95 -5.74
N ALA A 69 -1.06 12.65 -6.51
CA ALA A 69 -1.49 13.43 -7.66
C ALA A 69 -1.70 12.57 -8.91
N ASP A 70 -2.49 13.12 -9.81
CA ASP A 70 -2.62 12.74 -11.20
C ASP A 70 -2.53 13.99 -12.07
N SER A 71 -1.98 13.83 -13.26
CA SER A 71 -2.13 14.74 -14.40
C SER A 71 -3.58 14.86 -14.91
N ALA A 72 -4.47 13.88 -14.68
CA ALA A 72 -5.85 13.87 -15.17
C ALA A 72 -6.95 13.98 -14.08
N ILE A 73 -6.88 13.20 -12.99
CA ILE A 73 -7.96 13.04 -11.99
C ILE A 73 -7.74 13.87 -10.70
N GLY A 74 -6.52 14.37 -10.45
CA GLY A 74 -6.18 15.20 -9.30
C GLY A 74 -5.59 14.43 -8.11
N MET A 75 -5.74 14.95 -6.89
CA MET A 75 -5.23 14.30 -5.67
C MET A 75 -6.19 13.19 -5.20
N ARG A 76 -5.98 11.94 -5.63
CA ARG A 76 -6.72 10.81 -5.03
C ARG A 76 -6.04 10.31 -3.76
N LYS A 77 -6.84 9.80 -2.81
CA LYS A 77 -6.34 8.86 -1.80
C LYS A 77 -5.93 7.57 -2.50
N SER A 78 -4.92 6.89 -1.95
CA SER A 78 -4.46 5.61 -2.50
C SER A 78 -3.83 4.70 -1.44
N THR A 79 -4.01 3.38 -1.58
CA THR A 79 -3.68 2.40 -0.55
C THR A 79 -2.31 1.76 -0.78
N LEU A 80 -1.33 2.17 0.02
CA LEU A 80 -0.03 1.53 0.06
C LEU A 80 -0.07 0.33 1.01
N SER A 81 -0.05 -0.88 0.45
CA SER A 81 0.20 -2.10 1.22
C SER A 81 1.56 -2.02 1.92
N ILE A 82 1.61 -2.28 3.22
CA ILE A 82 2.84 -2.18 4.04
C ILE A 82 3.34 -3.56 4.48
N LEU A 83 2.47 -4.38 5.04
CA LEU A 83 2.84 -5.68 5.61
C LEU A 83 1.63 -6.61 5.70
N ASP A 84 1.69 -7.78 5.09
CA ASP A 84 0.66 -8.82 5.19
C ASP A 84 1.16 -9.96 6.10
N VAL A 85 0.30 -10.46 6.99
CA VAL A 85 0.61 -11.52 7.98
C VAL A 85 -0.52 -12.54 8.02
N CYS A 86 -0.21 -13.82 8.23
CA CYS A 86 -1.20 -14.90 8.33
C CYS A 86 -1.15 -15.57 9.72
N CYS A 87 -2.31 -15.69 10.37
CA CYS A 87 -2.48 -16.40 11.64
C CYS A 87 -3.32 -17.65 11.42
N LYS A 88 -2.80 -18.83 11.76
CA LYS A 88 -3.62 -20.06 11.80
C LYS A 88 -4.50 -20.07 13.05
N THR A 89 -5.68 -20.66 12.94
CA THR A 89 -6.66 -20.85 14.02
C THR A 89 -7.24 -22.26 13.96
N THR A 90 -7.81 -22.75 15.07
CA THR A 90 -8.53 -24.02 15.13
C THR A 90 -9.79 -24.01 14.24
N ASP A 91 -10.24 -25.18 13.80
CA ASP A 91 -11.53 -25.30 13.12
C ASP A 91 -12.70 -24.94 14.04
N MET A 92 -13.79 -24.44 13.45
CA MET A 92 -15.00 -24.08 14.22
C MET A 92 -15.61 -25.31 14.88
N TYR A 93 -15.82 -26.39 14.13
CA TYR A 93 -16.52 -27.57 14.62
C TYR A 93 -15.66 -28.38 15.59
N GLU A 94 -14.35 -28.43 15.35
CA GLU A 94 -13.34 -28.98 16.27
C GLU A 94 -13.38 -28.25 17.63
N PHE A 95 -13.06 -26.94 17.63
CA PHE A 95 -13.00 -26.11 18.85
C PHE A 95 -14.31 -26.15 19.65
N VAL A 96 -15.45 -26.06 18.96
CA VAL A 96 -16.77 -26.01 19.60
C VAL A 96 -17.14 -27.37 20.21
N SER A 97 -16.82 -28.47 19.53
CA SER A 97 -17.09 -29.80 20.07
C SER A 97 -16.18 -30.12 21.26
N ASP A 98 -14.91 -29.75 21.20
CA ASP A 98 -13.98 -29.90 22.32
C ASP A 98 -14.42 -29.09 23.55
N TYR A 99 -14.72 -27.80 23.37
CA TYR A 99 -15.15 -26.93 24.47
C TYR A 99 -16.46 -27.42 25.13
N ILE A 100 -17.41 -27.93 24.33
CA ILE A 100 -18.64 -28.54 24.87
C ILE A 100 -18.31 -29.84 25.62
N TRP A 101 -17.44 -30.69 25.08
CA TRP A 101 -17.04 -31.94 25.75
C TRP A 101 -16.37 -31.67 27.10
N GLU A 102 -15.46 -30.69 27.18
CA GLU A 102 -14.83 -30.25 28.42
C GLU A 102 -15.89 -29.74 29.43
N THR A 103 -16.71 -28.77 29.03
CA THR A 103 -17.77 -28.19 29.90
C THR A 103 -18.74 -29.25 30.44
N VAL A 104 -19.13 -30.20 29.60
CA VAL A 104 -20.04 -31.29 29.98
C VAL A 104 -19.34 -32.31 30.90
N SER A 105 -18.07 -32.63 30.63
CA SER A 105 -17.27 -33.55 31.46
C SER A 105 -17.01 -32.97 32.86
N GLU A 106 -16.74 -31.67 32.97
CA GLU A 106 -16.59 -30.98 34.26
C GLU A 106 -17.86 -31.08 35.10
N SER A 107 -19.03 -30.75 34.53
CA SER A 107 -20.30 -30.84 35.26
C SER A 107 -20.67 -32.28 35.64
N MET A 108 -20.33 -33.27 34.81
CA MET A 108 -20.48 -34.69 35.17
C MET A 108 -19.55 -35.09 36.33
N ALA A 109 -18.31 -34.60 36.37
CA ALA A 109 -17.39 -34.86 37.46
C ALA A 109 -17.85 -34.23 38.80
N GLU A 110 -18.37 -33.00 38.76
CA GLU A 110 -18.99 -32.35 39.93
C GLU A 110 -20.18 -33.17 40.47
N GLN A 111 -21.09 -33.62 39.60
CA GLN A 111 -22.22 -34.47 39.99
C GLN A 111 -21.76 -35.83 40.53
N ALA A 112 -20.81 -36.49 39.85
CA ALA A 112 -20.26 -37.78 40.25
C ALA A 112 -19.50 -37.74 41.58
N SER A 113 -18.93 -36.59 41.97
CA SER A 113 -18.27 -36.41 43.27
C SER A 113 -19.21 -36.63 44.47
N ASN A 114 -20.52 -36.48 44.27
CA ASN A 114 -21.57 -36.73 45.26
C ASN A 114 -22.15 -38.15 45.19
N ALA A 115 -21.74 -38.97 44.21
CA ALA A 115 -22.23 -40.32 43.97
C ALA A 115 -21.20 -41.39 44.35
N THR A 116 -21.67 -42.60 44.67
CA THR A 116 -20.82 -43.66 45.26
C THR A 116 -19.91 -44.33 44.24
N LYS A 117 -18.76 -43.71 43.95
CA LYS A 117 -17.53 -44.30 43.38
C LYS A 117 -17.73 -45.53 42.47
N GLN A 118 -18.18 -45.30 41.24
CA GLN A 118 -17.95 -46.23 40.14
C GLN A 118 -17.29 -45.45 39.00
N GLU A 119 -15.95 -45.49 38.98
CA GLU A 119 -15.07 -44.62 38.20
C GLU A 119 -14.92 -45.13 36.76
N GLU A 120 -16.00 -45.04 35.97
CA GLU A 120 -16.02 -45.45 34.56
C GLU A 120 -15.30 -44.41 33.69
N VAL A 121 -14.00 -44.64 33.46
CA VAL A 121 -13.13 -43.76 32.67
C VAL A 121 -13.68 -43.56 31.26
N ALA A 122 -14.08 -42.32 30.93
CA ALA A 122 -14.61 -41.96 29.63
C ALA A 122 -13.63 -42.33 28.50
N THR A 123 -14.02 -43.28 27.65
CA THR A 123 -13.08 -43.82 26.64
C THR A 123 -12.81 -42.81 25.53
N ILE A 124 -11.57 -42.83 25.00
CA ILE A 124 -11.18 -42.04 23.82
C ILE A 124 -12.08 -42.37 22.59
N GLY A 125 -12.67 -43.57 22.56
CA GLY A 125 -13.68 -43.93 21.55
C GLY A 125 -14.98 -43.14 21.70
N SER A 126 -15.49 -43.01 22.93
CA SER A 126 -16.70 -42.24 23.25
C SER A 126 -16.58 -40.77 22.83
N TYR A 127 -15.45 -40.13 23.18
CA TYR A 127 -15.11 -38.77 22.75
C TYR A 127 -15.10 -38.65 21.21
N LYS A 128 -14.39 -39.52 20.49
CA LYS A 128 -14.34 -39.45 19.01
C LYS A 128 -15.71 -39.60 18.34
N VAL A 129 -16.57 -40.48 18.86
CA VAL A 129 -17.95 -40.64 18.38
C VAL A 129 -18.81 -39.40 18.70
N PHE A 130 -18.62 -38.79 19.88
CA PHE A 130 -19.26 -37.53 20.23
C PHE A 130 -18.85 -36.39 19.28
N ILE A 131 -17.55 -36.13 19.12
CA ILE A 131 -17.03 -35.04 18.26
C ILE A 131 -17.52 -35.20 16.80
N SER A 132 -17.48 -36.41 16.25
CA SER A 132 -17.97 -36.67 14.88
C SER A 132 -19.46 -36.39 14.76
N ASN A 133 -20.29 -37.01 15.62
CA ASN A 133 -21.74 -36.91 15.50
C ASN A 133 -22.25 -35.48 15.82
N LEU A 134 -21.58 -34.76 16.73
CA LEU A 134 -21.88 -33.35 16.99
C LEU A 134 -21.43 -32.45 15.83
N THR A 135 -20.26 -32.71 15.22
CA THR A 135 -19.83 -31.99 14.00
C THR A 135 -20.82 -32.15 12.85
N ASP A 136 -21.33 -33.36 12.64
CA ASP A 136 -22.32 -33.62 11.59
C ASP A 136 -23.69 -32.98 11.92
N ALA A 137 -24.10 -32.97 13.19
CA ALA A 137 -25.30 -32.26 13.63
C ALA A 137 -25.15 -30.74 13.46
N MET A 138 -24.00 -30.17 13.84
CA MET A 138 -23.69 -28.74 13.65
C MET A 138 -23.75 -28.36 12.18
N LYS A 139 -23.06 -29.09 11.29
CA LYS A 139 -23.11 -28.82 9.83
C LYS A 139 -24.53 -28.92 9.30
N LYS A 140 -25.26 -29.98 9.63
CA LYS A 140 -26.67 -30.18 9.24
C LYS A 140 -27.59 -29.03 9.68
N CYS A 141 -27.34 -28.41 10.83
CA CYS A 141 -28.15 -27.30 11.35
C CYS A 141 -27.65 -25.91 10.92
N MET A 142 -26.35 -25.74 10.67
CA MET A 142 -25.72 -24.45 10.36
C MET A 142 -25.56 -24.20 8.85
N GLU A 143 -25.28 -25.22 8.05
CA GLU A 143 -25.08 -25.10 6.59
C GLU A 143 -26.39 -25.29 5.80
N ASN A 144 -27.44 -25.83 6.44
CA ASN A 144 -28.74 -26.02 5.79
C ASN A 144 -29.65 -24.81 5.97
N VAL A 145 -29.64 -23.93 4.97
CA VAL A 145 -30.48 -22.72 4.86
C VAL A 145 -32.00 -23.03 4.93
N LEU A 146 -32.43 -24.26 4.59
CA LEU A 146 -33.84 -24.65 4.56
C LEU A 146 -34.42 -25.07 5.93
N VAL A 147 -33.58 -25.19 6.98
CA VAL A 147 -34.05 -25.56 8.32
C VAL A 147 -34.64 -24.32 9.02
N ASN A 148 -35.97 -24.24 9.09
CA ASN A 148 -36.62 -23.20 9.90
C ASN A 148 -36.51 -23.53 11.39
N ILE A 149 -35.67 -22.80 12.13
CA ILE A 149 -35.48 -22.98 13.58
C ILE A 149 -36.54 -22.15 14.30
N THR A 150 -37.57 -22.82 14.82
CA THR A 150 -38.71 -22.18 15.50
C THR A 150 -38.49 -21.95 16.99
N ASP A 151 -37.80 -22.87 17.67
CA ASP A 151 -37.33 -22.67 19.05
C ASP A 151 -35.80 -22.80 19.11
N LEU A 152 -35.16 -22.05 20.00
CA LEU A 152 -33.75 -22.23 20.32
C LEU A 152 -33.53 -23.34 21.37
N ASP A 153 -34.59 -23.78 22.04
CA ASP A 153 -34.54 -24.93 22.96
C ASP A 153 -34.80 -26.29 22.26
N ASP A 154 -35.12 -26.27 20.95
CA ASP A 154 -35.17 -27.48 20.10
C ASP A 154 -33.82 -28.24 20.14
N ILE A 155 -33.89 -29.56 20.31
CA ILE A 155 -32.72 -30.45 20.47
C ILE A 155 -32.12 -30.79 19.11
N ILE A 156 -30.88 -30.35 18.86
CA ILE A 156 -30.12 -30.65 17.64
C ILE A 156 -29.31 -31.95 17.74
N TYR A 157 -28.92 -32.33 18.95
CA TYR A 157 -28.09 -33.50 19.22
C TYR A 157 -28.48 -34.11 20.57
N ASN A 158 -28.61 -35.43 20.62
CA ASN A 158 -28.90 -36.17 21.84
C ASN A 158 -27.81 -37.23 22.04
N HIS A 159 -26.99 -37.08 23.07
CA HIS A 159 -25.99 -38.06 23.43
C HIS A 159 -26.66 -39.19 24.23
N GLN A 160 -26.92 -40.31 23.54
CA GLN A 160 -27.32 -41.57 24.17
C GLN A 160 -26.23 -42.63 23.94
N PRO A 161 -25.10 -42.57 24.66
CA PRO A 161 -24.19 -43.69 24.78
C PRO A 161 -24.85 -44.80 25.62
N ASN A 162 -24.29 -46.00 25.61
CA ASN A 162 -24.75 -47.10 26.47
C ASN A 162 -24.30 -46.94 27.95
N SER A 163 -24.17 -45.71 28.45
CA SER A 163 -23.61 -45.38 29.76
C SER A 163 -24.47 -44.33 30.50
N VAL A 164 -24.12 -44.07 31.75
CA VAL A 164 -25.00 -43.48 32.79
C VAL A 164 -25.52 -42.07 32.49
N CYS A 165 -24.89 -41.32 31.57
CA CYS A 165 -25.17 -39.90 31.37
C CYS A 165 -25.73 -39.59 29.96
N ASN A 166 -27.04 -39.40 29.89
CA ASN A 166 -27.72 -38.84 28.70
C ASN A 166 -27.68 -37.31 28.79
N PHE A 167 -27.28 -36.64 27.70
CA PHE A 167 -27.40 -35.18 27.61
C PHE A 167 -27.83 -34.74 26.20
N SER A 168 -28.71 -33.74 26.16
CA SER A 168 -29.16 -33.09 24.92
C SER A 168 -28.49 -31.73 24.76
N ILE A 169 -28.14 -31.40 23.52
CA ILE A 169 -27.69 -30.06 23.11
C ILE A 169 -28.84 -29.44 22.31
N SER A 170 -29.32 -28.29 22.77
CA SER A 170 -30.22 -27.42 22.01
C SER A 170 -29.45 -26.40 21.17
N HIS A 171 -30.14 -25.74 20.23
CA HIS A 171 -29.57 -24.61 19.49
C HIS A 171 -28.97 -23.54 20.43
N ARG A 172 -29.67 -23.18 21.52
CA ARG A 172 -29.21 -22.20 22.51
C ARG A 172 -27.96 -22.66 23.24
N PHE A 173 -27.90 -23.92 23.67
CA PHE A 173 -26.72 -24.48 24.34
C PHE A 173 -25.50 -24.42 23.41
N LEU A 174 -25.64 -24.85 22.15
CA LEU A 174 -24.57 -24.76 21.15
C LEU A 174 -24.11 -23.31 20.94
N MET A 175 -25.04 -22.35 20.88
CA MET A 175 -24.73 -20.93 20.71
C MET A 175 -23.97 -20.33 21.90
N ASP A 176 -24.50 -20.45 23.11
CA ASP A 176 -23.99 -19.73 24.28
C ASP A 176 -22.81 -20.44 24.96
N VAL A 177 -22.74 -21.78 24.91
CA VAL A 177 -21.64 -22.58 25.48
C VAL A 177 -20.57 -22.88 24.43
N GLY A 178 -20.95 -23.23 23.20
CA GLY A 178 -20.00 -23.68 22.16
C GLY A 178 -19.45 -22.55 21.29
N LEU A 179 -20.32 -21.87 20.53
CA LEU A 179 -19.92 -20.87 19.54
C LEU A 179 -19.36 -19.60 20.21
N MET A 180 -19.94 -19.16 21.33
CA MET A 180 -19.52 -17.92 22.01
C MET A 180 -18.03 -17.91 22.44
N PRO A 181 -17.44 -18.97 23.04
CA PRO A 181 -15.99 -19.08 23.26
C PRO A 181 -15.15 -19.03 21.97
N TYR A 182 -15.55 -19.72 20.90
CA TYR A 182 -14.82 -19.71 19.62
C TYR A 182 -14.70 -18.30 19.04
N LEU A 183 -15.78 -17.51 19.07
CA LEU A 183 -15.80 -16.14 18.57
C LEU A 183 -14.95 -15.20 19.45
N LYS A 184 -14.94 -15.40 20.77
CA LYS A 184 -14.00 -14.70 21.69
C LYS A 184 -12.54 -15.04 21.36
N TYR A 185 -12.23 -16.31 21.10
CA TYR A 185 -10.89 -16.74 20.70
C TYR A 185 -10.44 -16.10 19.37
N LYS A 186 -11.26 -16.17 18.30
CA LYS A 186 -10.98 -15.50 17.02
C LYS A 186 -10.75 -13.99 17.19
N ALA A 187 -11.59 -13.32 17.99
CA ALA A 187 -11.42 -11.90 18.30
C ALA A 187 -10.10 -11.57 19.02
N LEU A 188 -9.70 -12.39 20.00
CA LEU A 188 -8.43 -12.24 20.70
C LEU A 188 -7.22 -12.45 19.79
N VAL A 189 -7.26 -13.39 18.84
CA VAL A 189 -6.19 -13.60 17.84
C VAL A 189 -6.02 -12.36 16.95
N ILE A 190 -7.12 -11.81 16.44
CA ILE A 190 -7.09 -10.59 15.60
C ILE A 190 -6.49 -9.42 16.37
N VAL A 191 -7.03 -9.10 17.55
CA VAL A 191 -6.64 -7.91 18.31
C VAL A 191 -5.23 -8.02 18.90
N SER A 192 -4.80 -9.22 19.32
CA SER A 192 -3.42 -9.42 19.81
C SER A 192 -2.39 -9.17 18.71
N SER A 193 -2.69 -9.57 17.47
CA SER A 193 -1.83 -9.30 16.31
C SER A 193 -1.72 -7.81 15.97
N LEU A 194 -2.78 -7.02 16.22
CA LEU A 194 -2.72 -5.56 16.09
C LEU A 194 -1.78 -4.89 17.11
N LYS A 195 -1.63 -5.49 18.29
CA LYS A 195 -0.85 -4.94 19.42
C LYS A 195 0.57 -5.51 19.52
N ALA A 196 0.92 -6.55 18.77
CA ALA A 196 2.26 -7.14 18.80
C ALA A 196 3.29 -6.26 18.05
N ASP A 197 4.34 -5.81 18.74
CA ASP A 197 5.41 -4.96 18.18
C ASP A 197 6.23 -5.61 17.04
N ALA A 198 6.22 -6.94 17.00
CA ALA A 198 6.82 -7.73 15.92
C ALA A 198 5.96 -7.76 14.64
N ILE A 199 4.69 -7.36 14.74
CA ILE A 199 3.69 -7.41 13.66
C ILE A 199 3.30 -5.96 13.30
N PHE A 200 2.41 -5.33 14.06
CA PHE A 200 1.90 -3.99 13.76
C PHE A 200 2.02 -2.95 14.88
N GLY A 201 2.50 -3.31 16.10
CA GLY A 201 2.53 -2.41 17.26
C GLY A 201 3.31 -1.10 17.07
N LYS A 202 4.25 -1.07 16.11
CA LYS A 202 5.00 0.13 15.66
C LYS A 202 4.16 1.12 14.84
N HIS A 203 2.89 0.83 14.59
CA HIS A 203 2.00 1.60 13.73
C HIS A 203 0.68 1.90 14.45
N GLN A 204 0.25 3.17 14.41
CA GLN A 204 -1.03 3.57 14.98
C GLN A 204 -2.18 3.18 14.04
N ILE A 205 -2.70 1.97 14.22
CA ILE A 205 -3.81 1.41 13.44
C ILE A 205 -5.11 2.12 13.82
N SER A 206 -5.61 2.94 12.91
CA SER A 206 -6.84 3.74 13.10
C SER A 206 -8.13 2.94 12.84
N CYS A 207 -8.06 1.94 11.96
CA CYS A 207 -9.21 1.15 11.52
C CYS A 207 -8.84 -0.33 11.37
N LEU A 208 -9.76 -1.22 11.72
CA LEU A 208 -9.73 -2.66 11.48
C LEU A 208 -10.96 -3.00 10.63
N VAL A 209 -10.78 -3.49 9.41
CA VAL A 209 -11.88 -3.96 8.55
C VAL A 209 -11.88 -5.49 8.54
N ALA A 210 -12.97 -6.11 8.99
CA ALA A 210 -13.15 -7.56 8.96
C ALA A 210 -13.92 -7.98 7.70
N THR A 211 -13.36 -8.94 6.94
CA THR A 211 -13.94 -9.50 5.71
C THR A 211 -13.56 -10.98 5.57
N GLY A 212 -13.78 -11.60 4.40
CA GLY A 212 -13.32 -12.94 4.05
C GLY A 212 -14.42 -14.00 3.94
N ASP A 213 -14.05 -15.13 3.35
CA ASP A 213 -15.00 -16.17 2.90
C ASP A 213 -15.76 -16.83 4.05
N GLN A 214 -15.19 -16.92 5.25
CA GLN A 214 -15.89 -17.45 6.43
C GLN A 214 -17.04 -16.52 6.84
N LEU A 215 -16.84 -15.20 6.76
CA LEU A 215 -17.90 -14.22 7.04
C LEU A 215 -18.97 -14.21 5.92
N TYR A 216 -18.57 -14.40 4.67
CA TYR A 216 -19.52 -14.52 3.56
C TYR A 216 -20.41 -15.76 3.69
N ALA A 217 -19.82 -16.91 4.04
CA ALA A 217 -20.57 -18.13 4.29
C ALA A 217 -21.62 -17.92 5.40
N TRP A 218 -21.25 -17.30 6.52
CA TRP A 218 -22.18 -16.99 7.62
C TRP A 218 -23.36 -16.11 7.17
N VAL A 219 -23.12 -15.14 6.28
CA VAL A 219 -24.11 -14.15 5.86
C VAL A 219 -24.99 -14.62 4.68
N LYS A 220 -24.53 -15.55 3.83
CA LYS A 220 -25.20 -15.94 2.57
C LYS A 220 -25.41 -17.44 2.35
N GLN A 221 -24.69 -18.31 3.06
CA GLN A 221 -24.71 -19.78 2.86
C GLN A 221 -25.18 -20.55 4.09
N TYR A 222 -25.08 -19.95 5.28
CA TYR A 222 -25.52 -20.56 6.52
C TYR A 222 -26.99 -20.27 6.81
N ASN A 223 -27.55 -21.09 7.69
CA ASN A 223 -28.85 -20.89 8.30
C ASN A 223 -28.94 -19.50 8.97
N PRO A 224 -29.95 -18.66 8.66
CA PRO A 224 -29.98 -17.26 9.12
C PRO A 224 -29.89 -17.08 10.64
N THR A 225 -30.49 -17.97 11.42
CA THR A 225 -30.46 -17.91 12.89
C THR A 225 -29.04 -18.08 13.45
N TYR A 226 -28.24 -18.97 12.84
CA TYR A 226 -26.82 -19.13 13.16
C TYR A 226 -25.96 -18.02 12.54
N GLY A 227 -26.21 -17.66 11.28
CA GLY A 227 -25.46 -16.62 10.56
C GLY A 227 -25.45 -15.27 11.28
N ASN A 228 -26.65 -14.80 11.65
CA ASN A 228 -26.83 -13.56 12.40
C ASN A 228 -26.15 -13.61 13.78
N PHE A 229 -26.29 -14.74 14.50
CA PHE A 229 -25.62 -14.93 15.80
C PHE A 229 -24.10 -14.86 15.67
N LEU A 230 -23.50 -15.62 14.74
CA LEU A 230 -22.05 -15.64 14.52
C LEU A 230 -21.52 -14.26 14.17
N TRP A 231 -22.24 -13.55 13.30
CA TRP A 231 -21.91 -12.20 12.85
C TRP A 231 -21.91 -11.18 14.00
N ASP A 232 -23.02 -11.05 14.73
CA ASP A 232 -23.16 -10.06 15.81
C ASP A 232 -22.27 -10.38 17.01
N ARG A 233 -22.12 -11.67 17.37
CA ARG A 233 -21.27 -12.07 18.49
C ARG A 233 -19.77 -11.92 18.17
N LEU A 234 -19.32 -12.17 16.94
CA LEU A 234 -17.93 -11.89 16.56
C LEU A 234 -17.65 -10.38 16.57
N LYS A 235 -18.56 -9.59 16.00
CA LYS A 235 -18.47 -8.13 15.95
C LYS A 235 -18.39 -7.52 17.37
N LEU A 236 -19.23 -8.01 18.29
CA LEU A 236 -19.18 -7.65 19.70
C LEU A 236 -17.86 -8.08 20.35
N ALA A 237 -17.43 -9.33 20.14
CA ALA A 237 -16.20 -9.87 20.73
C ALA A 237 -14.94 -9.09 20.29
N ILE A 238 -14.83 -8.72 19.00
CA ILE A 238 -13.72 -7.89 18.51
C ILE A 238 -13.78 -6.49 19.12
N ALA A 239 -14.95 -5.86 19.22
CA ALA A 239 -15.10 -4.56 19.86
C ALA A 239 -14.68 -4.57 21.35
N THR A 240 -15.11 -5.59 22.12
CA THR A 240 -14.69 -5.78 23.52
C THR A 240 -13.19 -6.08 23.63
N ALA A 241 -12.63 -6.88 22.72
CA ALA A 241 -11.19 -7.17 22.70
C ALA A 241 -10.37 -5.89 22.41
N LEU A 242 -10.79 -5.07 21.44
CA LEU A 242 -10.16 -3.77 21.15
C LEU A 242 -10.20 -2.84 22.38
N GLN A 243 -11.35 -2.72 23.03
CA GLN A 243 -11.49 -1.92 24.25
C GLN A 243 -10.58 -2.40 25.39
N SER A 244 -10.58 -3.71 25.68
CA SER A 244 -9.77 -4.30 26.77
C SER A 244 -8.25 -4.25 26.55
N LYS A 245 -7.79 -4.03 25.30
CA LYS A 245 -6.38 -3.80 24.97
C LYS A 245 -6.02 -2.33 24.76
N GLU A 246 -6.93 -1.41 25.08
CA GLU A 246 -6.80 0.04 24.81
C GLU A 246 -6.40 0.32 23.34
N ALA A 247 -7.00 -0.41 22.41
CA ALA A 247 -6.83 -0.17 20.98
C ALA A 247 -7.82 0.91 20.53
N ARG A 248 -7.31 2.12 20.25
CA ARG A 248 -8.09 3.24 19.67
C ARG A 248 -8.30 3.03 18.17
N THR A 249 -8.81 1.86 17.80
CA THR A 249 -8.98 1.36 16.44
C THR A 249 -10.47 1.16 16.18
N HIS A 250 -11.01 1.76 15.13
CA HIS A 250 -12.40 1.59 14.76
C HIS A 250 -12.62 0.22 14.09
N LEU A 251 -13.56 -0.59 14.59
CA LEU A 251 -13.96 -1.84 13.94
C LEU A 251 -14.99 -1.57 12.85
N VAL A 252 -14.74 -2.10 11.65
CA VAL A 252 -15.68 -2.12 10.54
C VAL A 252 -15.96 -3.56 10.13
N MET A 253 -17.24 -3.94 10.17
CA MET A 253 -17.74 -5.25 9.78
C MET A 253 -19.18 -5.05 9.28
N ARG A 254 -19.37 -5.19 7.95
CA ARG A 254 -20.62 -4.92 7.22
C ARG A 254 -20.89 -5.99 6.16
N GLU A 255 -22.13 -6.45 6.05
CA GLU A 255 -22.53 -7.54 5.15
C GLU A 255 -22.34 -7.17 3.66
N SER A 256 -22.57 -5.91 3.31
CA SER A 256 -22.40 -5.36 1.96
C SER A 256 -20.98 -5.57 1.46
N ILE A 257 -19.98 -5.10 2.22
CA ILE A 257 -18.55 -5.24 1.94
C ILE A 257 -18.15 -6.70 1.76
N VAL A 258 -18.62 -7.57 2.66
CA VAL A 258 -18.34 -9.02 2.62
C VAL A 258 -19.00 -9.69 1.40
N SER A 259 -20.17 -9.21 0.98
CA SER A 259 -20.88 -9.68 -0.22
C SER A 259 -20.19 -9.22 -1.51
N GLU A 260 -19.73 -7.97 -1.57
CA GLU A 260 -18.90 -7.43 -2.66
C GLU A 260 -17.59 -8.23 -2.81
N ASP A 261 -16.92 -8.56 -1.70
CA ASP A 261 -15.65 -9.29 -1.68
C ASP A 261 -15.74 -10.66 -2.36
N SER A 262 -16.76 -11.46 -2.03
CA SER A 262 -16.93 -12.80 -2.59
C SER A 262 -17.20 -12.76 -4.10
N ILE A 263 -18.11 -11.87 -4.54
CA ILE A 263 -18.50 -11.74 -5.95
C ILE A 263 -17.32 -11.29 -6.82
N CYS A 264 -16.40 -10.48 -6.27
CA CYS A 264 -15.26 -9.93 -7.00
C CYS A 264 -13.97 -10.78 -6.95
N ASN A 265 -14.05 -12.06 -6.54
CA ASN A 265 -12.90 -12.96 -6.32
C ASN A 265 -11.86 -12.39 -5.34
N TYR A 266 -12.33 -11.92 -4.17
CA TYR A 266 -11.55 -11.28 -3.10
C TYR A 266 -10.44 -10.35 -3.61
N LYS A 267 -10.85 -9.15 -4.03
CA LYS A 267 -9.94 -8.01 -4.08
C LYS A 267 -9.95 -7.35 -2.70
N PRO A 268 -8.82 -7.35 -1.96
CA PRO A 268 -8.70 -6.64 -0.69
C PRO A 268 -9.17 -5.18 -0.80
N LEU A 269 -9.42 -4.50 0.31
CA LEU A 269 -9.60 -3.04 0.37
C LEU A 269 -8.38 -2.21 -0.11
N LYS A 270 -7.34 -2.86 -0.64
CA LYS A 270 -6.26 -2.25 -1.43
C LYS A 270 -6.81 -1.70 -2.75
N LEU A 271 -7.25 -0.44 -2.75
CA LEU A 271 -8.12 0.11 -3.80
C LEU A 271 -7.38 0.80 -4.99
N GLU A 272 -6.03 0.92 -4.99
CA GLU A 272 -5.26 1.80 -5.92
C GLU A 272 -3.82 1.29 -6.34
N LEU A 273 -3.12 1.93 -7.34
CA LEU A 273 -1.98 1.39 -8.16
C LEU A 273 -0.74 2.35 -8.43
N TYR A 274 0.45 1.96 -9.01
CA TYR A 274 1.79 2.71 -8.92
C TYR A 274 2.84 2.85 -10.14
N ARG A 275 3.57 4.01 -10.34
CA ARG A 275 4.79 4.34 -11.22
C ARG A 275 5.71 5.60 -10.81
N GLN A 276 5.64 6.88 -11.35
CA GLN A 276 6.62 8.05 -11.13
C GLN A 276 6.29 9.50 -11.73
N VAL A 277 6.43 10.69 -11.03
CA VAL A 277 6.71 12.11 -11.59
C VAL A 277 7.43 13.15 -10.67
N PHE A 278 7.71 14.38 -11.17
CA PHE A 278 8.27 15.55 -10.44
C PHE A 278 7.27 16.47 -9.71
N ASN A 279 7.76 17.09 -8.63
CA ASN A 279 7.19 18.31 -8.05
C ASN A 279 7.74 19.60 -8.69
N LYS A 280 9.07 19.70 -8.86
CA LYS A 280 9.76 20.99 -9.02
C LYS A 280 10.01 21.43 -10.47
N HIS A 281 10.23 22.74 -10.62
CA HIS A 281 10.97 23.32 -11.74
C HIS A 281 12.48 23.25 -11.48
N TYR A 282 13.25 23.20 -12.56
CA TYR A 282 14.70 23.12 -12.52
C TYR A 282 15.31 24.16 -13.46
N TYR A 283 16.48 24.68 -13.07
CA TYR A 283 17.18 25.74 -13.79
C TYR A 283 18.63 25.31 -14.05
N VAL A 284 19.18 25.80 -15.16
CA VAL A 284 20.59 25.69 -15.50
C VAL A 284 21.14 27.11 -15.57
N ASP A 285 21.96 27.46 -14.59
CA ASP A 285 22.71 28.71 -14.60
C ASP A 285 24.05 28.45 -15.30
N ILE A 286 24.29 29.15 -16.41
CA ILE A 286 25.56 29.15 -17.13
C ILE A 286 26.18 30.54 -16.93
N SER A 287 27.41 30.61 -16.44
CA SER A 287 28.10 31.88 -16.17
C SER A 287 29.57 31.83 -16.58
N PHE A 288 30.12 33.00 -16.91
CA PHE A 288 31.56 33.18 -17.15
C PHE A 288 32.13 34.24 -16.21
N ALA A 289 33.30 33.95 -15.63
CA ALA A 289 33.99 34.83 -14.67
C ALA A 289 34.72 36.03 -15.31
N LYS A 290 34.50 36.26 -16.61
CA LYS A 290 34.86 37.45 -17.38
C LYS A 290 33.79 37.67 -18.45
N ARG A 291 33.52 38.93 -18.81
CA ARG A 291 32.60 39.28 -19.90
C ARG A 291 33.15 38.80 -21.24
N LEU A 292 32.62 37.68 -21.71
CA LEU A 292 32.95 37.06 -23.00
C LEU A 292 31.81 37.28 -23.97
N ASN A 293 32.11 37.55 -25.25
CA ASN A 293 31.12 37.56 -26.33
C ASN A 293 30.70 36.12 -26.68
N ALA A 294 30.00 35.49 -25.74
CA ALA A 294 29.43 34.16 -25.84
C ALA A 294 27.95 34.24 -26.26
N LYS A 295 27.47 33.22 -26.97
CA LYS A 295 26.05 33.03 -27.27
C LYS A 295 25.63 31.62 -26.88
N VAL A 296 24.51 31.53 -26.17
CA VAL A 296 23.95 30.29 -25.65
C VAL A 296 22.68 29.96 -26.41
N HIS A 297 22.57 28.71 -26.87
CA HIS A 297 21.40 28.22 -27.60
C HIS A 297 20.84 26.97 -26.93
N GLN A 298 19.53 26.93 -26.73
CA GLN A 298 18.80 25.72 -26.35
C GLN A 298 18.39 24.96 -27.60
N ASP A 299 18.56 23.64 -27.59
CA ASP A 299 18.11 22.78 -28.67
C ASP A 299 16.66 22.32 -28.42
N LYS A 300 15.76 22.58 -29.37
CA LYS A 300 14.35 22.12 -29.36
C LYS A 300 14.11 21.03 -30.41
N GLY A 301 15.16 20.38 -30.90
CA GLY A 301 15.12 19.27 -31.86
C GLY A 301 14.89 19.72 -33.30
N SER A 302 13.78 20.43 -33.56
CA SER A 302 13.47 20.98 -34.89
C SER A 302 14.21 22.28 -35.21
N HIS A 303 14.64 23.01 -34.17
CA HIS A 303 15.35 24.28 -34.29
C HIS A 303 16.12 24.60 -33.00
N ARG A 304 17.01 25.60 -33.06
CA ARG A 304 17.75 26.12 -31.90
C ARG A 304 17.27 27.52 -31.53
N ILE A 305 16.88 27.72 -30.28
CA ILE A 305 16.47 29.02 -29.75
C ILE A 305 17.69 29.70 -29.12
N ASN A 306 17.99 30.94 -29.53
CA ASN A 306 19.00 31.75 -28.88
C ASN A 306 18.48 32.27 -27.54
N ILE A 307 19.16 31.96 -26.44
CA ILE A 307 18.79 32.41 -25.11
C ILE A 307 19.45 33.78 -24.85
N PRO A 308 18.69 34.84 -24.52
CA PRO A 308 19.27 36.14 -24.15
C PRO A 308 20.07 36.01 -22.85
N CYS A 309 21.11 36.85 -22.68
CA CYS A 309 21.79 36.97 -21.40
C CYS A 309 20.79 37.48 -20.34
N THR A 310 20.83 36.91 -19.14
CA THR A 310 19.92 37.26 -18.03
C THR A 310 20.48 38.42 -17.21
N THR A 311 21.80 38.46 -17.06
CA THR A 311 22.53 39.54 -16.36
C THR A 311 23.84 39.79 -17.07
N GLU A 312 24.08 41.05 -17.46
CA GLU A 312 25.39 41.56 -17.86
C GLU A 312 25.83 42.61 -16.84
N GLU A 313 26.75 42.22 -15.95
CA GLU A 313 27.51 43.15 -15.11
C GLU A 313 28.81 43.53 -15.86
N GLU A 314 29.58 44.48 -15.34
CA GLU A 314 30.77 44.98 -16.04
C GLU A 314 31.79 43.86 -16.34
N ASP A 315 31.98 42.94 -15.39
CA ASP A 315 32.89 41.79 -15.49
C ASP A 315 32.19 40.43 -15.74
N SER A 316 30.86 40.32 -15.63
CA SER A 316 30.15 39.03 -15.57
C SER A 316 29.05 38.88 -16.63
N SER A 317 28.76 37.63 -17.02
CA SER A 317 27.65 37.32 -17.93
C SER A 317 27.00 36.00 -17.52
N ILE A 318 25.68 36.01 -17.31
CA ILE A 318 24.92 34.90 -16.74
C ILE A 318 23.67 34.61 -17.56
N TRP A 319 23.45 33.35 -17.91
CA TRP A 319 22.23 32.82 -18.53
C TRP A 319 21.55 31.87 -17.55
N ARG A 320 20.35 32.22 -17.07
CA ARG A 320 19.49 31.34 -16.26
C ARG A 320 18.41 30.72 -17.15
N ILE A 321 18.55 29.42 -17.44
CA ILE A 321 17.68 28.71 -18.39
C ILE A 321 16.75 27.76 -17.64
N SER A 322 15.45 27.78 -17.95
CA SER A 322 14.46 26.89 -17.35
C SER A 322 14.35 25.54 -18.08
N ILE A 323 14.08 24.49 -17.30
CA ILE A 323 13.80 23.13 -17.76
C ILE A 323 12.31 22.82 -17.50
N SER A 324 11.57 22.40 -18.54
CA SER A 324 10.10 22.23 -18.45
C SER A 324 9.68 20.82 -18.04
N ASN A 325 8.97 20.69 -16.91
CA ASN A 325 8.51 19.43 -16.31
C ASN A 325 7.21 18.87 -16.93
N THR A 326 6.68 19.50 -17.98
CA THR A 326 5.48 19.08 -18.73
C THR A 326 5.83 18.68 -20.17
N THR A 327 5.08 17.75 -20.75
CA THR A 327 5.08 17.55 -22.22
C THR A 327 4.31 18.68 -22.91
N ASP A 328 4.40 18.78 -24.23
CA ASP A 328 3.59 19.71 -25.02
C ASP A 328 2.10 19.32 -25.00
N GLU A 329 1.81 18.05 -24.69
CA GLU A 329 0.48 17.49 -24.38
C GLU A 329 0.08 17.70 -22.90
N GLY A 330 0.86 18.46 -22.12
CA GLY A 330 0.59 18.83 -20.73
C GLY A 330 0.83 17.73 -19.68
N THR A 331 1.03 16.48 -20.07
CA THR A 331 1.26 15.37 -19.14
C THR A 331 2.49 15.59 -18.26
N LEU A 332 2.33 15.38 -16.94
CA LEU A 332 3.40 15.53 -15.95
C LEU A 332 4.51 14.53 -16.24
N ARG A 333 5.73 15.00 -16.49
CA ARG A 333 6.82 14.12 -16.88
C ARG A 333 7.33 13.29 -15.71
N SER A 334 7.64 12.03 -15.98
CA SER A 334 8.43 11.16 -15.10
C SER A 334 9.94 11.34 -15.27
N ALA A 335 10.38 11.99 -16.36
CA ALA A 335 11.78 12.26 -16.68
C ALA A 335 11.97 13.63 -17.36
N LEU A 336 13.05 14.34 -17.01
CA LEU A 336 13.39 15.69 -17.50
C LEU A 336 14.73 15.67 -18.24
N LYS A 337 14.79 16.25 -19.46
CA LYS A 337 16.00 16.28 -20.31
C LYS A 337 16.05 17.51 -21.22
N GLU A 338 17.18 18.19 -21.28
CA GLU A 338 17.43 19.37 -22.13
C GLU A 338 18.89 19.39 -22.65
N LYS A 339 19.16 20.14 -23.73
CA LYS A 339 20.50 20.32 -24.31
C LYS A 339 20.81 21.77 -24.69
N PHE A 340 22.07 22.16 -24.55
CA PHE A 340 22.54 23.52 -24.79
C PHE A 340 23.86 23.55 -25.57
N TYR A 341 24.08 24.63 -26.33
CA TYR A 341 25.33 24.89 -27.07
C TYR A 341 25.86 26.28 -26.73
N ILE A 342 27.18 26.36 -26.49
CA ILE A 342 27.90 27.59 -26.18
C ILE A 342 28.85 27.91 -27.35
N ASN A 343 28.75 29.12 -27.89
CA ASN A 343 29.56 29.62 -29.02
C ASN A 343 30.31 30.91 -28.61
N PHE A 344 31.60 31.01 -28.90
CA PHE A 344 32.40 32.21 -28.62
C PHE A 344 32.78 32.98 -29.89
N ASP A 345 32.80 34.32 -29.83
CA ASP A 345 33.40 35.16 -30.88
C ASP A 345 34.90 35.40 -30.63
N LEU A 346 35.71 35.06 -31.63
CA LEU A 346 37.18 35.07 -31.54
C LEU A 346 37.79 36.46 -31.74
N GLN A 347 37.06 37.45 -32.26
CA GLN A 347 37.65 38.74 -32.64
C GLN A 347 38.20 39.57 -31.46
N LEU A 348 37.69 39.38 -30.25
CA LEU A 348 38.23 40.00 -29.02
C LEU A 348 39.40 39.21 -28.43
N ILE A 349 39.42 37.88 -28.61
CA ILE A 349 40.50 37.01 -28.12
C ILE A 349 41.81 37.36 -28.84
N SER A 350 41.76 37.78 -30.11
CA SER A 350 42.92 38.35 -30.82
C SER A 350 43.42 39.69 -30.25
N GLN A 351 42.57 40.55 -29.67
CA GLN A 351 43.04 41.84 -29.15
C GLN A 351 43.78 41.71 -27.81
N ALA A 352 43.40 40.74 -26.98
CA ALA A 352 44.08 40.45 -25.72
C ALA A 352 45.45 39.76 -25.88
N HIS A 353 45.85 39.40 -27.11
CA HIS A 353 47.01 38.53 -27.36
C HIS A 353 48.05 39.11 -28.35
N TRP A 354 47.81 40.30 -28.91
CA TRP A 354 48.68 40.92 -29.94
C TRP A 354 49.11 42.34 -29.55
N SER A 355 49.74 42.46 -28.38
CA SER A 355 50.49 43.66 -27.96
C SER A 355 51.95 43.66 -28.43
N PHE A 356 52.30 42.83 -29.43
CA PHE A 356 53.68 42.62 -29.89
C PHE A 356 53.79 42.50 -31.42
N SER A 357 54.95 42.94 -31.92
CA SER A 357 55.43 42.93 -33.31
C SER A 357 54.53 43.55 -34.38
N HIS A 358 54.90 44.76 -34.82
CA HIS A 358 54.69 45.17 -36.21
C HIS A 358 55.61 44.36 -37.12
N ASP A 359 55.11 43.87 -38.25
CA ASP A 359 55.92 43.62 -39.45
C ASP A 359 55.02 43.72 -40.71
N PRO A 360 55.36 44.52 -41.74
CA PRO A 360 54.45 44.82 -42.85
C PRO A 360 54.68 43.90 -44.05
N PHE A 361 54.16 42.67 -44.01
CA PHE A 361 54.12 41.80 -45.19
C PHE A 361 52.68 41.45 -45.59
N ASP A 362 52.27 41.94 -46.76
CA ASP A 362 50.90 41.83 -47.29
C ASP A 362 50.64 40.43 -47.91
N GLY A 363 50.72 39.42 -47.07
CA GLY A 363 50.40 38.03 -47.38
C GLY A 363 49.06 37.64 -46.77
N SER A 364 48.05 37.46 -47.60
CA SER A 364 46.69 37.08 -47.19
C SER A 364 46.62 35.64 -46.63
N THR A 365 47.12 35.47 -45.41
CA THR A 365 46.77 34.34 -44.55
C THR A 365 45.32 34.54 -44.12
N THR A 366 44.42 33.86 -44.82
CA THR A 366 43.03 33.68 -44.41
C THR A 366 43.03 32.93 -43.08
N PHE A 367 43.08 33.69 -41.97
CA PHE A 367 42.77 33.21 -40.63
C PHE A 367 41.34 32.64 -40.66
N VAL A 368 41.26 31.33 -40.87
CA VAL A 368 40.00 30.61 -40.89
C VAL A 368 39.41 30.76 -39.49
N LYS A 369 38.35 31.56 -39.36
CA LYS A 369 37.63 31.84 -38.11
C LYS A 369 36.89 30.58 -37.65
N ASN A 370 37.63 29.56 -37.25
CA ASN A 370 37.16 28.30 -36.72
C ASN A 370 36.50 28.54 -35.36
N ARG A 371 35.23 28.94 -35.39
CA ARG A 371 34.38 29.08 -34.20
C ARG A 371 34.45 27.80 -33.38
N ILE A 372 34.84 27.94 -32.12
CA ILE A 372 34.86 26.83 -31.18
C ILE A 372 33.51 26.79 -30.47
N SER A 373 32.85 25.64 -30.54
CA SER A 373 31.52 25.39 -30.00
C SER A 373 31.56 24.20 -29.05
N PHE A 374 30.94 24.34 -27.88
CA PHE A 374 30.92 23.28 -26.85
C PHE A 374 29.47 22.88 -26.51
N PRO A 375 29.16 21.56 -26.42
CA PRO A 375 27.85 21.05 -26.00
C PRO A 375 27.75 20.86 -24.48
N LEU A 376 26.54 21.02 -23.95
CA LEU A 376 26.16 20.72 -22.56
C LEU A 376 24.81 19.97 -22.53
N GLU A 377 24.71 18.93 -21.71
CA GLU A 377 23.53 18.05 -21.60
C GLU A 377 23.09 17.89 -20.13
N VAL A 378 21.77 17.90 -19.84
CA VAL A 378 21.22 17.81 -18.48
C VAL A 378 20.04 16.82 -18.40
N ASP A 379 20.02 15.95 -17.38
CA ASP A 379 18.95 14.96 -17.07
C ASP A 379 18.62 15.01 -15.55
N ILE A 380 17.34 14.98 -15.20
CA ILE A 380 16.80 15.16 -13.83
C ILE A 380 15.67 14.13 -13.59
N ARG A 381 15.62 13.46 -12.42
CA ARG A 381 14.58 12.44 -12.07
C ARG A 381 14.18 12.42 -10.57
N PRO A 382 12.91 12.11 -10.20
CA PRO A 382 12.47 12.07 -8.80
C PRO A 382 12.85 10.74 -8.16
N CYS A 383 13.42 10.72 -6.95
CA CYS A 383 13.90 9.47 -6.37
C CYS A 383 12.82 8.69 -5.63
N SER A 384 12.52 7.50 -6.15
CA SER A 384 11.62 6.48 -5.60
C SER A 384 12.05 5.85 -4.25
N HIS A 385 13.16 6.30 -3.65
CA HIS A 385 13.85 5.58 -2.57
C HIS A 385 13.61 6.16 -1.16
N SER A 386 13.22 7.42 -1.06
CA SER A 386 12.65 8.00 0.16
C SER A 386 11.86 9.24 -0.21
N SER A 387 10.84 9.63 0.57
CA SER A 387 10.21 10.96 0.41
C SER A 387 11.08 12.14 0.88
N ALA A 388 12.39 12.05 0.64
CA ALA A 388 13.17 13.15 0.10
C ALA A 388 14.41 12.69 -0.75
N ALA A 389 14.34 12.59 -2.09
CA ALA A 389 15.48 12.72 -3.04
C ALA A 389 15.13 13.07 -4.54
N VAL A 390 16.06 13.69 -5.29
CA VAL A 390 16.14 13.88 -6.77
C VAL A 390 17.52 13.42 -7.27
N ASP A 391 17.62 12.92 -8.50
CA ASP A 391 18.85 12.59 -9.23
C ASP A 391 19.14 13.62 -10.35
N LEU A 392 20.38 14.11 -10.48
CA LEU A 392 20.84 15.09 -11.48
C LEU A 392 22.17 14.66 -12.14
N LYS A 393 22.31 14.85 -13.47
CA LYS A 393 23.52 14.50 -14.24
C LYS A 393 23.91 15.55 -15.30
N MET A 394 25.21 15.75 -15.53
CA MET A 394 25.76 16.68 -16.55
C MET A 394 27.02 16.15 -17.27
N ARG A 395 27.26 16.58 -18.52
CA ARG A 395 28.48 16.30 -19.31
C ARG A 395 28.85 17.46 -20.24
N MET A 396 30.15 17.66 -20.45
CA MET A 396 30.77 18.51 -21.47
C MET A 396 31.85 17.69 -22.21
N GLY A 397 32.15 17.98 -23.49
CA GLY A 397 33.17 17.23 -24.22
C GLY A 397 33.71 17.91 -25.49
N ILE A 398 34.95 17.57 -25.84
CA ILE A 398 35.57 17.89 -27.13
C ILE A 398 35.18 16.79 -28.12
N ASN A 399 34.87 17.14 -29.37
CA ASN A 399 34.39 16.20 -30.39
C ASN A 399 35.52 15.32 -30.97
N VAL A 400 36.11 14.45 -30.14
CA VAL A 400 37.19 13.52 -30.51
C VAL A 400 36.61 12.11 -30.63
N SER A 401 36.31 11.69 -31.87
CA SER A 401 35.63 10.42 -32.19
C SER A 401 36.46 9.14 -31.95
N SER A 402 37.57 9.23 -31.22
CA SER A 402 38.36 8.09 -30.77
C SER A 402 37.65 7.30 -29.67
N LEU A 403 37.78 5.97 -29.67
CA LEU A 403 37.03 5.02 -28.84
C LEU A 403 37.29 5.06 -27.30
N ARG A 404 37.87 6.15 -26.79
CA ARG A 404 38.13 6.41 -25.37
C ARG A 404 37.82 7.87 -25.04
N ASP A 405 36.54 8.21 -24.93
CA ASP A 405 36.10 9.48 -24.31
C ASP A 405 36.61 9.51 -22.85
N PRO A 406 37.50 10.44 -22.48
CA PRO A 406 38.06 10.47 -21.12
C PRO A 406 37.12 11.14 -20.10
N LEU A 407 36.03 11.78 -20.55
CA LEU A 407 35.18 12.63 -19.70
C LEU A 407 33.93 11.87 -19.24
N LYS A 408 33.77 11.74 -17.92
CA LYS A 408 32.65 11.05 -17.28
C LYS A 408 31.62 12.04 -16.76
N PHE A 409 30.36 11.59 -16.65
CA PHE A 409 29.29 12.36 -16.01
C PHE A 409 29.56 12.58 -14.53
N GLU A 410 29.34 13.80 -14.05
CA GLU A 410 29.18 14.09 -12.63
C GLU A 410 27.71 13.90 -12.22
N ARG A 411 27.47 13.48 -10.96
CA ARG A 411 26.16 13.07 -10.45
C ARG A 411 25.94 13.59 -9.03
N ASN A 412 24.80 14.21 -8.79
CA ASN A 412 24.42 14.73 -7.47
C ASN A 412 23.00 14.28 -7.08
N GLU A 413 22.77 14.03 -5.78
CA GLU A 413 21.48 13.65 -5.21
C GLU A 413 21.00 14.71 -4.19
N PHE A 414 19.75 15.18 -4.30
CA PHE A 414 19.21 16.28 -3.48
C PHE A 414 17.93 15.87 -2.74
N PRO A 415 17.80 16.02 -1.41
CA PRO A 415 16.60 15.58 -0.69
C PRO A 415 15.30 16.33 -1.10
N GLU A 416 14.39 15.67 -1.82
CA GLU A 416 13.14 16.21 -2.38
C GLU A 416 11.99 15.19 -2.38
N ARG A 417 10.81 15.57 -1.89
CA ARG A 417 9.74 14.62 -1.55
C ARG A 417 9.28 13.81 -2.78
N LEU A 418 9.62 12.52 -2.85
CA LEU A 418 9.05 11.48 -3.72
C LEU A 418 7.54 11.75 -3.96
N THR A 419 7.16 12.34 -5.12
CA THR A 419 5.87 13.05 -5.41
C THR A 419 5.06 12.42 -6.56
N LEU A 420 4.16 11.45 -6.30
CA LEU A 420 3.62 10.54 -7.32
C LEU A 420 1.96 10.12 -7.22
N GLN A 421 1.26 8.89 -7.30
CA GLN A 421 0.01 8.34 -8.04
C GLN A 421 -1.22 7.62 -7.36
N ALA A 422 -2.27 7.34 -8.20
CA ALA A 422 -2.65 5.93 -8.60
C ALA A 422 -2.44 5.41 -10.10
N ILE A 423 -3.10 4.36 -10.61
CA ILE A 423 -3.24 3.99 -12.06
C ILE A 423 -4.72 3.63 -12.32
#